data_AF-A0A0X8HGV9-F1
#
_entry.id   AF-A0A0X8HGV9-F1
#
_cell.length_a   1.000
_cell.length_b   1.000
_cell.length_c   1.000
_cell.angle_alpha   90.00
_cell.angle_beta   90.00
_cell.angle_gamma   90.00
#
_symmetry.space_group_name_H-M   'P 1'
#
loop_
_entity.id
_entity.type
_entity.pdbx_description
1 polymer ?
#
loop_
_entity_poly.entity_id
_entity_poly.type
_entity_poly.pdbx_seq_one_letter_code
_entity_poly.pdbx_strand_id
1 'polypeptide(L)'
;MKQLLISGFLVALMATAAHAMNISQCRHFAASGLTPLGAAMELALDRLEERTAAYRKAGVAYYQPWLVVISDGVPTDQWQAASARARSLAQQRKMVVMPVGVEEADLEALSAFSTRPAKRLHGLKFREFFLWLSASMSRVSASASTTEQVRLPPTDSWDSI
;
A
#
# COMPACT_ATOMS: atom_id res chain seq x y z
N MET A 1 8.27 15.28 2.97
CA MET A 1 8.05 14.06 2.20
C MET A 1 7.82 12.90 3.15
N LYS A 2 6.55 12.53 3.38
CA LYS A 2 6.20 11.18 3.80
C LYS A 2 5.31 10.60 2.70
N GLN A 3 5.91 10.34 1.54
CA GLN A 3 5.40 9.24 0.74
C GLN A 3 5.91 7.98 1.42
N LEU A 4 5.05 7.42 2.27
CA LEU A 4 5.28 6.12 2.85
C LEU A 4 4.74 5.09 1.85
N LEU A 5 5.55 4.80 0.84
CA LEU A 5 5.29 3.76 -0.15
C LEU A 5 5.70 2.43 0.49
N ILE A 6 4.78 1.81 1.23
CA ILE A 6 4.98 0.46 1.76
C ILE A 6 4.59 -0.52 0.66
N SER A 7 5.55 -0.77 -0.23
CA SER A 7 5.64 -1.99 -1.01
C SER A 7 6.16 -3.08 -0.08
N GLY A 8 5.31 -4.01 0.36
CA GLY A 8 5.78 -5.22 1.06
C GLY A 8 6.58 -6.08 0.07
N PHE A 9 7.80 -6.56 0.32
CA PHE A 9 8.50 -6.82 1.58
C PHE A 9 10.02 -6.90 1.31
N LEU A 10 10.83 -6.42 2.26
CA LEU A 10 12.28 -6.60 2.41
C LEU A 10 13.21 -5.95 1.36
N VAL A 11 13.36 -4.62 1.44
CA VAL A 11 14.71 -4.03 1.45
C VAL A 11 15.02 -3.78 2.93
N ALA A 12 15.91 -4.60 3.48
CA ALA A 12 16.47 -4.36 4.79
C ALA A 12 17.34 -3.09 4.74
N LEU A 13 16.76 -1.95 5.08
CA LEU A 13 17.51 -0.96 5.85
C LEU A 13 17.28 -1.33 7.31
N MET A 14 18.35 -1.64 8.03
CA MET A 14 18.31 -2.02 9.45
C MET A 14 17.61 -0.93 10.28
N ALA A 15 16.30 -1.05 10.47
CA ALA A 15 15.55 -0.33 11.48
C ALA A 15 14.52 -1.31 12.04
N THR A 16 14.91 -2.00 13.10
CA THR A 16 14.04 -2.81 13.94
C THR A 16 12.78 -2.02 14.31
N ALA A 17 11.65 -2.72 14.45
CA ALA A 17 10.31 -2.17 14.77
C ALA A 17 10.24 -1.27 16.02
N ALA A 18 11.32 -1.16 16.80
CA ALA A 18 11.48 -0.17 17.86
C ALA A 18 11.61 1.28 17.35
N HIS A 19 12.06 1.50 16.11
CA HIS A 19 12.32 2.86 15.59
C HIS A 19 11.10 3.56 15.00
N ALA A 20 9.98 2.85 14.76
CA ALA A 20 8.75 3.47 14.30
C ALA A 20 8.00 4.26 15.39
N MET A 21 8.41 4.12 16.66
CA MET A 21 7.74 4.75 17.81
C MET A 21 8.28 6.14 18.19
N ASN A 22 9.22 6.72 17.42
CA ASN A 22 9.75 8.06 17.71
C ASN A 22 9.78 8.94 16.46
N ILE A 23 8.60 9.42 16.03
CA ILE A 23 8.46 10.39 14.93
C ILE A 23 8.52 11.84 15.48
N SER A 24 9.31 12.09 16.53
CA SER A 24 9.33 13.38 17.24
C SER A 24 10.23 14.44 16.58
N GLN A 25 10.86 14.14 15.45
CA GLN A 25 11.66 15.11 14.68
C GLN A 25 11.31 15.06 13.18
N CYS A 26 10.05 15.35 12.85
CA CYS A 26 9.69 15.67 11.48
C CYS A 26 9.98 17.17 11.25
N ARG A 27 11.10 17.50 10.60
CA ARG A 27 11.37 18.88 10.15
C ARG A 27 10.17 19.38 9.35
N HIS A 28 9.71 20.58 9.66
CA HIS A 28 8.58 21.24 9.00
C HIS A 28 8.74 21.12 7.48
N PHE A 29 7.75 20.49 6.83
CA PHE A 29 7.75 20.22 5.39
C PHE A 29 6.45 20.79 4.83
N ALA A 30 6.55 21.84 4.01
CA ALA A 30 5.42 22.37 3.25
C ALA A 30 5.31 21.58 1.94
N ALA A 31 4.20 20.86 1.75
CA ALA A 31 3.86 20.26 0.46
C ALA A 31 3.48 21.40 -0.50
N SER A 32 4.09 21.44 -1.69
CA SER A 32 3.85 22.50 -2.69
C SER A 32 2.53 22.33 -3.47
N GLY A 33 1.51 21.69 -2.85
CA GLY A 33 0.13 21.66 -3.36
C GLY A 33 -0.22 20.64 -4.45
N LEU A 34 0.67 19.70 -4.82
CA LEU A 34 0.38 18.69 -5.86
C LEU A 34 0.47 17.26 -5.33
N THR A 35 -0.40 16.40 -5.87
CA THR A 35 -0.50 14.97 -5.55
C THR A 35 -0.40 14.16 -6.85
N PRO A 36 0.82 13.96 -7.41
CA PRO A 36 1.03 13.21 -8.65
C PRO A 36 0.88 11.70 -8.41
N LEU A 37 -0.36 11.27 -8.18
CA LEU A 37 -0.70 9.90 -7.81
C LEU A 37 -0.46 8.92 -8.96
N GLY A 38 -0.76 9.31 -10.18
CA GLY A 38 -0.54 8.49 -11.37
C GLY A 38 0.92 8.11 -11.54
N ALA A 39 1.81 9.09 -11.53
CA ALA A 39 3.25 8.88 -11.66
C ALA A 39 3.82 8.03 -10.50
N ALA A 40 3.35 8.27 -9.27
CA ALA A 40 3.75 7.48 -8.11
C ALA A 40 3.32 6.02 -8.23
N MET A 41 2.11 5.78 -8.76
CA MET A 41 1.58 4.44 -8.98
C MET A 41 2.33 3.71 -10.09
N GLU A 42 2.61 4.34 -11.24
CA GLU A 42 3.42 3.70 -12.30
C GLU A 42 4.79 3.28 -11.78
N LEU A 43 5.48 4.18 -11.08
CA LEU A 43 6.77 3.87 -10.48
C LEU A 43 6.66 2.68 -9.51
N ALA A 44 5.64 2.65 -8.65
CA ALA A 44 5.43 1.55 -7.72
C ALA A 44 5.20 0.21 -8.43
N LEU A 45 4.39 0.21 -9.50
CA LEU A 45 4.10 -0.99 -10.30
C LEU A 45 5.35 -1.52 -11.00
N ASP A 46 6.16 -0.63 -11.58
CA ASP A 46 7.42 -1.00 -12.24
C ASP A 46 8.41 -1.61 -11.24
N ARG A 47 8.59 -0.98 -10.07
CA ARG A 47 9.48 -1.53 -9.02
C ARG A 47 9.00 -2.87 -8.49
N LEU A 48 7.69 -3.06 -8.40
CA LEU A 48 7.11 -4.32 -7.97
C LEU A 48 7.38 -5.41 -9.01
N GLU A 49 7.18 -5.11 -10.28
CA GLU A 49 7.44 -6.02 -11.39
C GLU A 49 8.92 -6.42 -11.48
N GLU A 50 9.84 -5.46 -11.37
CA GLU A 50 11.29 -5.70 -11.30
C GLU A 50 11.63 -6.66 -10.15
N ARG A 51 11.06 -6.42 -8.97
CA ARG A 51 11.32 -7.25 -7.78
C ARG A 51 10.76 -8.66 -7.94
N THR A 52 9.54 -8.80 -8.47
CA THR A 52 8.93 -10.10 -8.76
C THR A 52 9.72 -10.87 -9.82
N ALA A 53 10.22 -10.20 -10.86
CA ALA A 53 11.05 -10.81 -11.90
C ALA A 53 12.37 -11.33 -11.34
N ALA A 54 13.01 -10.58 -10.42
CA ALA A 54 14.22 -11.02 -9.75
C ALA A 54 14.03 -12.32 -8.95
N TYR A 55 12.93 -12.44 -8.19
CA TYR A 55 12.60 -13.68 -7.47
C TYR A 55 12.35 -14.85 -8.42
N ARG A 56 11.59 -14.62 -9.49
CA ARG A 56 11.31 -15.64 -10.51
C ARG A 56 12.59 -16.16 -11.15
N LYS A 57 13.52 -15.25 -11.51
CA LYS A 57 14.82 -15.60 -12.09
C LYS A 57 15.70 -16.40 -11.11
N ALA A 58 15.61 -16.12 -9.82
CA ALA A 58 16.33 -16.84 -8.78
C ALA A 58 15.71 -18.20 -8.42
N GLY A 59 14.57 -18.58 -9.03
CA GLY A 59 13.84 -19.82 -8.68
C GLY A 59 13.22 -19.78 -7.29
N VAL A 60 13.12 -18.60 -6.67
CA VAL A 60 12.57 -18.42 -5.34
C VAL A 60 11.06 -18.24 -5.46
N ALA A 61 10.30 -19.10 -4.78
CA ALA A 61 8.86 -18.91 -4.66
C ALA A 61 8.58 -17.55 -4.04
N TYR A 62 7.70 -16.76 -4.67
CA TYR A 62 7.31 -15.45 -4.18
C TYR A 62 5.81 -15.43 -3.87
N TYR A 63 5.46 -14.71 -2.80
CA TYR A 63 4.08 -14.49 -2.40
C TYR A 63 3.46 -13.36 -3.22
N GLN A 64 2.13 -13.32 -3.29
CA GLN A 64 1.42 -12.20 -3.93
C GLN A 64 1.79 -10.88 -3.21
N PRO A 65 2.43 -9.92 -3.90
CA PRO A 65 2.86 -8.67 -3.28
C PRO A 65 1.68 -7.77 -2.90
N TRP A 66 1.91 -6.93 -1.90
CA TRP A 66 0.94 -5.94 -1.41
C TRP A 66 1.45 -4.52 -1.68
N LEU A 67 0.61 -3.74 -2.33
CA LEU A 67 0.80 -2.31 -2.57
C LEU A 67 -0.19 -1.53 -1.69
N VAL A 68 0.33 -0.90 -0.64
CA VAL A 68 -0.46 -0.02 0.23
C VAL A 68 -0.31 1.41 -0.25
N VAL A 69 -1.42 2.04 -0.60
CA VAL A 69 -1.45 3.44 -1.08
C VAL A 69 -2.13 4.28 -0.01
N ILE A 70 -1.42 5.27 0.52
CA ILE A 70 -1.96 6.21 1.52
C ILE A 70 -1.89 7.61 0.93
N SER A 71 -3.02 8.32 0.87
CA SER A 71 -3.08 9.70 0.39
C SER A 71 -4.05 10.52 1.23
N ASP A 72 -3.77 11.81 1.33
CA ASP A 72 -4.53 12.84 2.05
C ASP A 72 -5.21 13.86 1.11
N GLY A 73 -5.15 13.66 -0.22
CA GLY A 73 -5.65 14.63 -1.17
C GLY A 73 -6.11 14.04 -2.51
N VAL A 74 -6.45 14.94 -3.43
CA VAL A 74 -6.96 14.62 -4.77
C VAL A 74 -5.79 14.46 -5.75
N PRO A 75 -5.80 13.44 -6.64
CA PRO A 75 -4.79 13.32 -7.69
C PRO A 75 -4.72 14.55 -8.60
N THR A 76 -3.51 14.98 -8.95
CA THR A 76 -3.27 16.19 -9.76
C THR A 76 -2.69 15.89 -11.15
N ASP A 77 -2.62 14.62 -11.55
CA ASP A 77 -2.04 14.15 -12.80
C ASP A 77 -2.97 13.17 -13.55
N GLN A 78 -2.54 12.68 -14.71
CA GLN A 78 -3.27 11.67 -15.48
C GLN A 78 -3.05 10.29 -14.86
N TRP A 79 -3.91 9.92 -13.93
CA TRP A 79 -3.77 8.71 -13.11
C TRP A 79 -4.57 7.50 -13.62
N GLN A 80 -5.47 7.71 -14.58
CA GLN A 80 -6.43 6.70 -15.03
C GLN A 80 -5.73 5.49 -15.66
N ALA A 81 -4.67 5.71 -16.47
CA ALA A 81 -3.88 4.62 -17.05
C ALA A 81 -3.24 3.73 -15.97
N ALA A 82 -2.61 4.37 -14.98
CA ALA A 82 -2.02 3.68 -13.83
C ALA A 82 -3.06 2.91 -13.01
N SER A 83 -4.26 3.48 -12.83
CA SER A 83 -5.37 2.79 -12.15
C SER A 83 -5.85 1.55 -12.92
N ALA A 84 -5.96 1.64 -14.25
CA ALA A 84 -6.37 0.52 -15.09
C ALA A 84 -5.33 -0.61 -15.03
N ARG A 85 -4.04 -0.27 -15.12
CA ARG A 85 -2.93 -1.22 -14.95
C ARG A 85 -2.97 -1.88 -13.57
N ALA A 86 -3.07 -1.07 -12.50
CA ALA A 86 -3.13 -1.57 -11.13
C ALA A 86 -4.32 -2.51 -10.90
N ARG A 87 -5.52 -2.09 -11.34
CA ARG A 87 -6.76 -2.88 -11.22
C ARG A 87 -6.68 -4.19 -11.99
N SER A 88 -6.12 -4.18 -13.20
CA SER A 88 -5.92 -5.40 -14.00
C SER A 88 -4.99 -6.40 -13.30
N LEU A 89 -3.86 -5.94 -12.75
CA LEU A 89 -2.94 -6.78 -11.98
C LEU A 89 -3.61 -7.35 -10.71
N ALA A 90 -4.42 -6.55 -10.02
CA ALA A 90 -5.17 -6.99 -8.85
C ALA A 90 -6.24 -8.05 -9.21
N GLN A 91 -6.97 -7.86 -10.32
CA GLN A 91 -7.95 -8.84 -10.83
C GLN A 91 -7.31 -10.17 -11.22
N GLN A 92 -6.11 -10.11 -11.81
CA GLN A 92 -5.30 -11.28 -12.16
C GLN A 92 -4.63 -11.94 -10.94
N ARG A 93 -4.92 -11.47 -9.71
CA ARG A 93 -4.29 -11.94 -8.47
C ARG A 93 -2.75 -11.85 -8.48
N LYS A 94 -2.20 -10.95 -9.28
CA LYS A 94 -0.74 -10.70 -9.33
C LYS A 94 -0.26 -9.83 -8.19
N MET A 95 -1.14 -9.01 -7.62
CA MET A 95 -0.88 -8.20 -6.42
C MET A 95 -2.16 -7.90 -5.67
N VAL A 96 -2.05 -7.41 -4.44
CA VAL A 96 -3.14 -6.80 -3.67
C VAL A 96 -2.88 -5.30 -3.59
N VAL A 97 -3.86 -4.48 -3.94
CA VAL A 97 -3.80 -3.02 -3.76
C VAL A 97 -4.72 -2.63 -2.62
N MET A 98 -4.20 -1.92 -1.63
CA MET A 98 -4.97 -1.42 -0.49
C MET A 98 -4.91 0.11 -0.46
N PRO A 99 -5.93 0.79 -1.02
CA PRO A 99 -6.03 2.24 -0.95
C PRO A 99 -6.57 2.69 0.41
N VAL A 100 -5.91 3.65 1.02
CA VAL A 100 -6.26 4.25 2.32
C VAL A 100 -6.25 5.76 2.18
N GLY A 101 -7.41 6.38 2.37
CA GLY A 101 -7.57 7.83 2.42
C GLY A 101 -7.37 8.36 3.84
N VAL A 102 -6.71 9.50 3.95
CA VAL A 102 -6.55 10.30 5.17
C VAL A 102 -7.27 11.64 4.94
N GLU A 103 -7.94 12.18 5.95
CA GLU A 103 -8.56 13.52 5.88
C GLU A 103 -9.39 13.74 4.58
N GLU A 104 -9.00 14.68 3.72
CA GLU A 104 -9.73 15.11 2.52
C GLU A 104 -9.38 14.31 1.25
N ALA A 105 -8.88 13.08 1.42
CA ALA A 105 -8.53 12.22 0.30
C ALA A 105 -9.73 11.87 -0.60
N ASP A 106 -9.48 11.87 -1.91
CA ASP A 106 -10.43 11.41 -2.92
C ASP A 106 -10.51 9.87 -2.90
N LEU A 107 -11.49 9.35 -2.15
CA LEU A 107 -11.71 7.92 -2.03
C LEU A 107 -12.20 7.28 -3.34
N GLU A 108 -12.87 8.03 -4.20
CA GLU A 108 -13.34 7.51 -5.49
C GLU A 108 -12.15 7.26 -6.41
N ALA A 109 -11.27 8.25 -6.56
CA ALA A 109 -10.05 8.12 -7.33
C ALA A 109 -9.12 7.04 -6.74
N LEU A 110 -8.94 6.98 -5.42
CA LEU A 110 -8.15 5.93 -4.77
C LEU A 110 -8.74 4.52 -4.99
N SER A 111 -10.08 4.38 -5.01
CA SER A 111 -10.74 3.10 -5.24
C SER A 111 -10.53 2.57 -6.66
N ALA A 112 -10.23 3.44 -7.64
CA ALA A 112 -10.02 3.03 -9.02
C ALA A 112 -8.82 2.09 -9.20
N PHE A 113 -7.81 2.18 -8.33
CA PHE A 113 -6.59 1.37 -8.39
C PHE A 113 -6.75 -0.06 -7.85
N SER A 114 -7.85 -0.36 -7.17
CA SER A 114 -8.05 -1.64 -6.49
C SER A 114 -9.34 -2.35 -6.94
N THR A 115 -9.42 -3.64 -6.61
CA THR A 115 -10.67 -4.43 -6.71
C THR A 115 -11.56 -4.25 -5.48
N ARG A 116 -11.05 -3.61 -4.43
CA ARG A 116 -11.78 -3.27 -3.20
C ARG A 116 -11.83 -1.75 -3.03
N PRO A 117 -12.91 -1.21 -2.43
CA PRO A 117 -13.00 0.22 -2.18
C PRO A 117 -11.88 0.71 -1.27
N ALA A 118 -11.49 1.98 -1.44
CA ALA A 118 -10.59 2.68 -0.54
C ALA A 118 -11.19 2.77 0.86
N LYS A 119 -10.35 2.63 1.88
CA LYS A 119 -10.74 2.75 3.29
C LYS A 119 -10.31 4.09 3.85
N ARG A 120 -11.05 4.63 4.82
CA ARG A 120 -10.71 5.91 5.43
C ARG A 120 -10.07 5.66 6.79
N LEU A 121 -8.87 6.21 6.99
CA LEU A 121 -8.21 6.15 8.29
C LEU A 121 -8.99 7.00 9.29
N HIS A 122 -9.49 6.38 10.35
CA HIS A 122 -10.29 7.04 11.38
C HIS A 122 -9.44 7.85 12.34
N GLY A 123 -9.41 9.17 12.18
CA GLY A 123 -8.39 10.00 12.82
C GLY A 123 -7.00 9.56 12.39
N LEU A 124 -5.95 10.15 12.95
CA LEU A 124 -4.57 9.76 12.63
C LEU A 124 -4.16 8.42 13.32
N LYS A 125 -5.06 7.41 13.30
CA LYS A 125 -4.88 6.05 13.85
C LYS A 125 -3.92 5.18 13.02
N PHE A 126 -2.80 5.77 12.60
CA PHE A 126 -1.74 5.07 11.88
C PHE A 126 -1.18 3.89 12.70
N ARG A 127 -1.14 4.03 14.03
CA ARG A 127 -0.63 2.98 14.91
C ARG A 127 -1.47 1.70 14.79
N GLU A 128 -2.77 1.82 14.93
CA GLU A 128 -3.73 0.72 14.83
C GLU A 128 -3.71 0.12 13.43
N PHE A 129 -3.64 0.98 12.41
CA PHE A 129 -3.50 0.55 11.02
C PHE A 129 -2.25 -0.30 10.79
N PHE A 130 -1.07 0.12 11.26
CA PHE A 130 0.16 -0.65 11.08
C PHE A 130 0.21 -1.93 11.91
N LEU A 131 -0.39 -1.94 13.10
CA LEU A 131 -0.57 -3.16 13.88
C LEU A 131 -1.43 -4.17 13.12
N TRP A 132 -2.55 -3.72 12.55
CA TRP A 132 -3.42 -4.54 11.73
C TRP A 132 -2.73 -5.04 10.45
N LEU A 133 -1.97 -4.16 9.76
CA LEU A 133 -1.26 -4.51 8.53
C LEU A 133 -0.20 -5.58 8.80
N SER A 134 0.55 -5.43 9.89
CA SER A 134 1.56 -6.40 10.31
C SER A 134 0.93 -7.76 10.60
N ALA A 135 -0.19 -7.80 11.34
CA ALA A 135 -0.93 -9.03 11.60
C ALA A 135 -1.47 -9.68 10.32
N SER A 136 -1.89 -8.87 9.35
CA SER A 136 -2.38 -9.33 8.04
C SER A 136 -1.27 -9.98 7.22
N MET A 137 -0.10 -9.34 7.13
CA MET A 137 1.05 -9.87 6.39
C MET A 137 1.56 -11.20 6.97
N SER A 138 1.57 -11.34 8.29
CA SER A 138 1.93 -12.61 8.95
C SER A 138 1.02 -13.77 8.51
N ARG A 139 -0.28 -13.52 8.34
CA ARG A 139 -1.24 -14.53 7.86
C ARG A 139 -1.05 -14.88 6.39
N VAL A 140 -0.76 -13.89 5.55
CA VAL A 140 -0.44 -14.11 4.12
C VAL A 140 0.82 -14.97 3.98
N SER A 141 1.86 -14.67 4.75
CA SER A 141 3.11 -15.43 4.76
C SER A 141 2.92 -16.88 5.23
N ALA A 142 2.10 -17.09 6.26
CA ALA A 142 1.82 -18.41 6.81
C ALA A 142 0.88 -19.28 5.94
N SER A 143 0.04 -18.67 5.10
CA SER A 143 -0.98 -19.37 4.30
C SER A 143 -0.40 -20.22 3.16
N ALA A 144 0.86 -20.00 2.75
CA ALA A 144 1.64 -20.80 1.78
C ALA A 144 0.96 -21.12 0.42
N SER A 145 -0.29 -20.74 0.18
CA SER A 145 -1.07 -21.08 -0.98
C SER A 145 -1.35 -19.83 -1.80
N THR A 146 -0.97 -19.85 -3.08
CA THR A 146 -1.21 -18.77 -4.05
C THR A 146 -2.69 -18.68 -4.47
N THR A 147 -3.54 -19.54 -3.91
CA THR A 147 -4.89 -19.84 -4.41
C THR A 147 -5.99 -19.51 -3.39
N GLU A 148 -5.69 -19.48 -2.09
CA GLU A 148 -6.69 -19.13 -1.08
C GLU A 148 -6.89 -17.62 -0.99
N GLN A 149 -8.17 -17.21 -0.88
CA GLN A 149 -8.49 -15.87 -0.44
C GLN A 149 -8.01 -15.70 1.01
N VAL A 150 -6.90 -14.99 1.20
CA VAL A 150 -6.42 -14.67 2.54
C VAL A 150 -7.51 -13.88 3.27
N ARG A 151 -8.11 -14.49 4.29
CA ARG A 151 -9.06 -13.83 5.19
C ARG A 151 -8.29 -12.85 6.07
N LEU A 152 -8.37 -11.58 5.72
CA LEU A 152 -7.74 -10.51 6.49
C LEU A 152 -8.45 -10.34 7.83
N PRO A 153 -7.74 -9.93 8.89
CA PRO A 153 -8.38 -9.52 10.13
C PRO A 153 -9.39 -8.38 9.86
N PRO A 154 -10.44 -8.24 10.67
CA PRO A 154 -11.36 -7.10 10.58
C PRO A 154 -10.61 -5.77 10.74
N THR A 155 -11.07 -4.72 10.05
CA THR A 155 -10.40 -3.39 10.01
C THR A 155 -11.00 -2.38 10.99
N ASP A 156 -11.98 -2.79 11.78
CA ASP A 156 -12.80 -1.93 12.67
C ASP A 156 -11.98 -1.12 13.69
N SER A 157 -10.72 -1.53 13.94
CA SER A 157 -9.81 -0.83 14.86
C SER A 157 -9.28 0.50 14.31
N TRP A 158 -9.23 0.68 12.99
CA TRP A 158 -8.63 1.87 12.35
C TRP A 158 -9.48 2.46 11.22
N ASP A 159 -10.45 1.73 10.67
CA ASP A 159 -11.30 2.17 9.56
C ASP A 159 -12.47 3.03 10.07
N SER A 160 -12.83 4.06 9.32
CA SER A 160 -14.08 4.81 9.55
C SER A 160 -15.16 4.13 8.71
N ILE A 161 -15.92 3.23 9.34
CA ILE A 161 -17.14 2.67 8.72
C ILE A 161 -18.18 3.80 8.55
#